data_AF-A0A2J8AHD2-F1
#
_entry.id   AF-A0A2J8AHD2-F1
#
_cell.length_a   1.000
_cell.length_b   1.000
_cell.length_c   1.000
_cell.angle_alpha   90.00
_cell.angle_beta   90.00
_cell.angle_gamma   90.00
#
_symmetry.space_group_name_H-M   'P 1'
#
loop_
_entity.id
_entity.type
_entity.pdbx_description
1 polymer ?
#
loop_
_entity_poly.entity_id
_entity_poly.type
_entity_poly.pdbx_seq_one_letter_code
_entity_poly.pdbx_strand_id
1 'polypeptide(L)'
;MGKSERPEHTAPPDIFYNEEEARKYTTNSRMIAIQASLTERALELMALPADGLPRLLLDLGCGSGLSGEALSEAGHVWVGCDISAAMLDVAVDREVEGDLVLSDLGHGLPLRPGAFDGAISISAVQWLCNADKKGHEPRLAAR
;
A
#
# COMPACT_ATOMS: atom_id res chain seq x y z
N MET A 1 -5.51 25.56 -13.69
CA MET A 1 -5.02 24.42 -12.89
C MET A 1 -5.58 24.58 -11.48
N GLY A 2 -6.78 24.07 -11.22
CA GLY A 2 -7.36 24.17 -9.87
C GLY A 2 -6.52 23.31 -8.92
N LYS A 3 -6.17 23.84 -7.75
CA LYS A 3 -5.66 23.01 -6.65
C LYS A 3 -6.71 21.94 -6.37
N SER A 4 -6.48 20.71 -6.80
CA SER A 4 -7.19 19.58 -6.19
C SER A 4 -6.71 19.50 -4.75
N GLU A 5 -7.63 19.52 -3.79
CA GLU A 5 -7.28 19.20 -2.41
C GLU A 5 -6.64 17.80 -2.36
N ARG A 6 -5.68 17.61 -1.45
CA ARG A 6 -5.03 16.32 -1.30
C ARG A 6 -6.04 15.31 -0.75
N PRO A 7 -6.04 14.03 -1.18
CA PRO A 7 -6.96 13.02 -0.67
C PRO A 7 -7.03 12.96 0.85
N GLU A 8 -5.89 13.07 1.53
CA GLU A 8 -5.81 13.06 3.00
C GLU A 8 -6.44 14.27 3.70
N HIS A 9 -6.95 15.25 2.96
CA HIS A 9 -7.66 16.41 3.51
C HIS A 9 -9.16 16.36 3.27
N THR A 10 -9.65 15.41 2.47
CA THR A 10 -11.06 15.37 2.06
C THR A 10 -11.88 14.36 2.86
N ALA A 11 -11.34 13.17 3.10
CA ALA A 11 -11.99 12.12 3.88
C ALA A 11 -10.96 11.09 4.38
N PRO A 12 -11.29 10.29 5.42
CA PRO A 12 -10.49 9.16 5.86
C PRO A 12 -10.26 8.14 4.72
N PRO A 13 -9.14 7.38 4.70
CA PRO A 13 -8.77 6.53 3.56
C PRO A 13 -9.77 5.40 3.28
N ASP A 14 -10.39 4.84 4.32
CA ASP A 14 -11.45 3.82 4.25
C ASP A 14 -12.75 4.36 3.63
N ILE A 15 -12.94 5.69 3.65
CA ILE A 15 -14.13 6.36 3.10
C ILE A 15 -13.82 6.98 1.72
N PHE A 16 -12.61 7.54 1.55
CA PHE A 16 -12.17 8.17 0.31
C PHE A 16 -12.10 7.14 -0.83
N TYR A 17 -11.47 5.99 -0.58
CA TYR A 17 -11.41 4.90 -1.55
C TYR A 17 -12.61 3.96 -1.40
N ASN A 18 -13.79 4.46 -1.74
CA ASN A 18 -14.97 3.63 -1.96
C ASN A 18 -14.86 2.85 -3.29
N GLU A 19 -15.82 1.97 -3.58
CA GLU A 19 -15.82 1.12 -4.78
C GLU A 19 -15.59 1.89 -6.09
N GLU A 20 -16.17 3.08 -6.23
CA GLU A 20 -16.06 3.88 -7.45
C GLU A 20 -14.67 4.51 -7.61
N GLU A 21 -14.16 5.12 -6.54
CA GLU A 21 -12.85 5.77 -6.56
C GLU A 21 -11.70 4.74 -6.63
N ALA A 22 -11.86 3.57 -5.99
CA ALA A 22 -10.91 2.46 -6.11
C ALA A 22 -10.77 1.96 -7.56
N ARG A 23 -11.90 1.78 -8.26
CA ARG A 23 -11.90 1.38 -9.68
C ARG A 23 -11.30 2.46 -10.59
N LYS A 24 -11.64 3.74 -10.38
CA LYS A 24 -11.06 4.86 -11.15
C LYS A 24 -9.54 4.96 -10.96
N TYR A 25 -9.07 4.83 -9.72
CA TYR A 25 -7.65 4.88 -9.39
C TYR A 25 -6.88 3.78 -10.13
N THR A 26 -7.43 2.56 -10.11
CA THR A 26 -6.78 1.36 -10.65
C THR A 26 -6.88 1.24 -12.17
N THR A 27 -7.83 1.91 -12.82
CA THR A 27 -7.96 1.90 -14.29
C THR A 27 -7.25 3.08 -14.97
N ASN A 28 -6.77 4.06 -14.21
CA ASN A 28 -6.07 5.21 -14.76
C ASN A 28 -4.64 4.84 -15.12
N SER A 29 -4.36 4.68 -16.42
CA SER A 29 -3.04 4.29 -16.94
C SER A 29 -1.88 5.17 -16.46
N ARG A 30 -2.12 6.46 -16.23
CA ARG A 30 -1.11 7.36 -15.65
C ARG A 30 -0.81 6.99 -14.20
N MET A 31 -1.83 6.69 -13.42
CA MET A 31 -1.65 6.27 -12.01
C MET A 31 -0.93 4.93 -11.93
N ILE A 32 -1.32 3.96 -12.75
CA ILE A 32 -0.65 2.65 -12.85
C ILE A 32 0.85 2.85 -13.12
N ALA A 33 1.19 3.62 -14.15
CA ALA A 33 2.59 3.85 -14.52
C ALA A 33 3.40 4.57 -13.43
N ILE A 34 2.80 5.53 -12.73
CA ILE A 34 3.46 6.24 -11.61
C ILE A 34 3.70 5.28 -10.45
N GLN A 35 2.70 4.49 -10.06
CA GLN A 35 2.82 3.56 -8.93
C GLN A 35 3.84 2.45 -9.21
N ALA A 36 3.86 1.91 -10.43
CA ALA A 36 4.87 0.95 -10.86
C ALA A 36 6.28 1.53 -10.76
N SER A 37 6.51 2.71 -11.36
CA SER A 37 7.82 3.38 -11.33
C SER A 37 8.30 3.75 -9.92
N LEU A 38 7.38 4.16 -9.04
CA LEU A 38 7.70 4.39 -7.63
C LEU A 38 8.08 3.09 -6.90
N THR A 39 7.39 1.99 -7.21
CA THR A 39 7.65 0.69 -6.60
C THR A 39 9.00 0.14 -7.02
N GLU A 40 9.32 0.17 -8.32
CA GLU A 40 10.64 -0.19 -8.86
C GLU A 40 11.74 0.61 -8.17
N ARG A 41 11.57 1.93 -8.05
CA ARG A 41 12.56 2.77 -7.39
C ARG A 41 12.71 2.47 -5.90
N ALA A 42 11.62 2.16 -5.21
CA ALA A 42 11.66 1.78 -3.80
C ALA A 42 12.34 0.41 -3.60
N LEU A 43 12.12 -0.56 -4.50
CA LEU A 43 12.82 -1.84 -4.51
C LEU A 43 14.34 -1.64 -4.67
N GLU A 44 14.77 -0.78 -5.60
CA GLU A 44 16.19 -0.44 -5.75
C GLU A 44 16.79 0.15 -4.45
N LEU A 45 16.04 1.03 -3.78
CA LEU A 45 16.47 1.67 -2.54
C LEU A 45 16.46 0.74 -1.32
N MET A 46 15.66 -0.33 -1.36
CA MET A 46 15.60 -1.34 -0.30
C MET A 46 16.92 -2.12 -0.16
N ALA A 47 17.74 -2.14 -1.22
CA ALA A 47 19.08 -2.75 -1.22
C ALA A 47 19.07 -4.23 -0.76
N LEU A 48 18.10 -5.00 -1.24
CA LEU A 48 18.01 -6.45 -1.00
C LEU A 48 19.26 -7.17 -1.53
N PRO A 49 19.68 -8.30 -0.93
CA PRO A 49 20.81 -9.08 -1.41
C PRO A 49 20.65 -9.49 -2.88
N ALA A 50 21.66 -9.21 -3.71
CA ALA A 50 21.69 -9.58 -5.13
C ALA A 50 22.15 -11.02 -5.34
N ASP A 51 21.56 -11.97 -4.61
CA ASP A 51 21.87 -13.41 -4.68
C ASP A 51 20.87 -14.20 -5.57
N GLY A 52 19.90 -13.51 -6.16
CA GLY A 52 18.91 -14.09 -7.08
C GLY A 52 17.82 -14.90 -6.38
N LEU A 53 17.70 -14.82 -5.05
CA LEU A 53 16.66 -15.53 -4.30
C LEU A 53 15.45 -14.62 -4.05
N PRO A 54 14.21 -15.16 -4.16
CA PRO A 54 12.99 -14.46 -3.75
C PRO A 54 13.06 -13.99 -2.31
N ARG A 55 12.42 -12.84 -2.03
CA ARG A 55 12.24 -12.28 -0.70
C ARG A 55 10.78 -12.29 -0.33
N LEU A 56 10.50 -12.45 0.97
CA LEU A 56 9.16 -12.26 1.51
C LEU A 56 9.02 -10.80 1.97
N LEU A 57 8.21 -10.04 1.24
CA LEU A 57 8.04 -8.60 1.43
C LEU A 57 6.66 -8.27 2.01
N LEU A 58 6.59 -7.20 2.79
CA LEU A 58 5.35 -6.65 3.31
C LEU A 58 5.00 -5.35 2.58
N ASP A 59 3.86 -5.30 1.90
CA ASP A 59 3.36 -4.09 1.23
C ASP A 59 2.33 -3.37 2.11
N LEU A 60 2.72 -2.23 2.66
CA LEU A 60 1.95 -1.44 3.62
C LEU A 60 1.14 -0.35 2.91
N GLY A 61 -0.19 -0.49 2.95
CA GLY A 61 -1.12 0.29 2.14
C GLY A 61 -1.10 -0.18 0.69
N CYS A 62 -1.24 -1.49 0.50
CA CYS A 62 -1.09 -2.14 -0.81
C CYS A 62 -2.19 -1.74 -1.82
N GLY A 63 -3.28 -1.13 -1.35
CA GLY A 63 -4.40 -0.70 -2.17
C GLY A 63 -4.92 -1.82 -3.06
N SER A 64 -5.08 -1.51 -4.34
CA SER A 64 -5.52 -2.46 -5.37
C SER A 64 -4.42 -3.40 -5.89
N GLY A 65 -3.26 -3.45 -5.22
CA GLY A 65 -2.16 -4.37 -5.53
C GLY A 65 -1.22 -3.90 -6.65
N LEU A 66 -1.26 -2.62 -7.06
CA LEU A 66 -0.37 -2.10 -8.12
C LEU A 66 1.11 -2.21 -7.76
N SER A 67 1.48 -1.92 -6.50
CA SER A 67 2.84 -2.12 -6.00
C SER A 67 3.17 -3.62 -5.90
N GLY A 68 2.24 -4.41 -5.37
CA GLY A 68 2.37 -5.86 -5.26
C GLY A 68 2.66 -6.57 -6.59
N GLU A 69 2.03 -6.16 -7.69
CA GLU A 69 2.35 -6.69 -9.03
C GLU A 69 3.81 -6.46 -9.42
N ALA A 70 4.33 -5.26 -9.18
CA ALA A 70 5.75 -4.97 -9.43
C ALA A 70 6.68 -5.80 -8.52
N LEU A 71 6.25 -6.17 -7.30
CA LEU A 71 6.99 -7.10 -6.45
C LEU A 71 7.01 -8.52 -7.05
N SER A 72 5.87 -9.01 -7.53
CA SER A 72 5.76 -10.29 -8.24
C SER A 72 6.61 -10.32 -9.51
N GLU A 73 6.56 -9.26 -10.32
CA GLU A 73 7.39 -9.11 -11.52
C GLU A 73 8.90 -9.10 -11.21
N ALA A 74 9.28 -8.55 -10.05
CA ALA A 74 10.65 -8.61 -9.54
C ALA A 74 11.05 -9.98 -8.95
N GLY A 75 10.13 -10.96 -8.94
CA GLY A 75 10.36 -12.32 -8.44
C GLY A 75 10.31 -12.44 -6.92
N HIS A 76 9.60 -11.54 -6.24
CA HIS A 76 9.41 -11.58 -4.79
C HIS A 76 8.01 -12.07 -4.41
N VAL A 77 7.91 -12.66 -3.22
CA VAL A 77 6.63 -13.06 -2.62
C VAL A 77 6.22 -11.95 -1.67
N TRP A 78 4.94 -11.63 -1.59
CA TRP A 78 4.51 -10.52 -0.77
C TRP A 78 3.17 -10.75 -0.08
N VAL A 79 2.98 -10.04 1.03
CA VAL A 79 1.71 -9.90 1.75
C VAL A 79 1.35 -8.42 1.75
N GLY A 80 0.13 -8.09 1.35
CA GLY A 80 -0.41 -6.74 1.33
C GLY A 80 -1.30 -6.46 2.53
N CYS A 81 -1.18 -5.27 3.10
CA CYS A 81 -2.10 -4.75 4.11
C CYS A 81 -2.73 -3.45 3.63
N ASP A 82 -4.05 -3.34 3.67
CA ASP A 82 -4.75 -2.07 3.41
C ASP A 82 -5.97 -1.93 4.35
N ILE A 83 -6.36 -0.68 4.62
CA ILE A 83 -7.53 -0.36 5.44
C ILE A 83 -8.83 -0.32 4.62
N SER A 84 -8.73 -0.12 3.31
CA SER A 84 -9.88 -0.07 2.41
C SER A 84 -10.23 -1.47 1.89
N ALA A 85 -11.36 -2.00 2.35
CA ALA A 85 -11.91 -3.24 1.83
C ALA A 85 -12.19 -3.15 0.31
N ALA A 86 -12.67 -2.00 -0.17
CA ALA A 86 -12.95 -1.80 -1.60
C ALA A 86 -11.68 -1.86 -2.46
N MET A 87 -10.55 -1.36 -1.96
CA MET A 87 -9.26 -1.50 -2.66
C MET A 87 -8.82 -2.96 -2.72
N LEU A 88 -8.96 -3.69 -1.61
CA LEU A 88 -8.63 -5.12 -1.57
C LEU A 88 -9.53 -5.96 -2.47
N ASP A 89 -10.82 -5.65 -2.55
CA ASP A 89 -11.74 -6.31 -3.48
C ASP A 89 -11.29 -6.11 -4.94
N VAL A 90 -10.82 -4.90 -5.29
CA VAL A 90 -10.23 -4.65 -6.62
C VAL A 90 -8.95 -5.47 -6.82
N ALA A 91 -8.11 -5.63 -5.80
CA ALA A 91 -6.91 -6.46 -5.89
C ALA A 91 -7.28 -7.95 -6.11
N VAL A 92 -8.31 -8.45 -5.42
CA VAL A 92 -8.84 -9.81 -5.63
C VAL A 92 -9.41 -9.97 -7.05
N ASP A 93 -10.20 -9.01 -7.53
CA ASP A 93 -10.76 -9.00 -8.90
C ASP A 93 -9.64 -9.03 -9.98
N ARG A 94 -8.45 -8.52 -9.66
CA ARG A 94 -7.28 -8.51 -10.53
C ARG A 94 -6.41 -9.76 -10.42
N GLU A 95 -6.77 -10.69 -9.55
CA GLU A 95 -6.06 -11.96 -9.34
C GLU A 95 -4.58 -11.75 -9.01
N VAL A 96 -4.28 -10.78 -8.14
CA VAL A 96 -2.91 -10.56 -7.67
C VAL A 96 -2.36 -11.78 -6.94
N GLU A 97 -1.04 -12.00 -7.02
CA GLU A 97 -0.41 -13.21 -6.47
C GLU A 97 -0.22 -13.18 -4.94
N GLY A 98 -0.16 -11.98 -4.34
CA GLY A 98 0.11 -11.81 -2.92
C GLY A 98 -1.10 -12.05 -2.04
N ASP A 99 -0.86 -12.47 -0.79
CA ASP A 99 -1.92 -12.56 0.22
C ASP A 99 -2.36 -11.16 0.65
N LEU A 100 -3.67 -10.94 0.78
CA LEU A 100 -4.26 -9.65 1.11
C LEU A 100 -4.88 -9.66 2.51
N VAL A 101 -4.57 -8.63 3.30
CA VAL A 101 -5.04 -8.50 4.68
C VAL A 101 -5.71 -7.14 4.89
N LEU A 102 -6.97 -7.15 5.32
CA LEU A 102 -7.65 -5.96 5.80
C LEU A 102 -7.10 -5.56 7.17
N SER A 103 -6.35 -4.46 7.23
CA SER A 103 -5.69 -4.01 8.45
C SER A 103 -5.49 -2.49 8.48
N ASP A 104 -5.67 -1.90 9.66
CA ASP A 104 -5.34 -0.50 9.92
C ASP A 104 -3.89 -0.38 10.41
N LEU A 105 -3.02 0.24 9.61
CA LEU A 105 -1.63 0.46 9.96
C LEU A 105 -1.44 1.29 11.23
N GLY A 106 -2.41 2.16 11.58
CA GLY A 106 -2.39 2.98 12.79
C GLY A 106 -2.52 2.19 14.09
N HIS A 107 -3.02 0.95 14.03
CA HIS A 107 -3.11 0.06 15.20
C HIS A 107 -1.89 -0.86 15.37
N GLY A 108 -0.88 -0.72 14.50
CA GLY A 108 0.27 -1.62 14.45
C GLY A 108 -0.02 -2.91 13.69
N LEU A 109 1.03 -3.70 13.50
CA LEU A 109 1.00 -4.90 12.67
C LEU A 109 1.03 -6.16 13.55
N PRO A 110 0.03 -7.07 13.47
CA PRO A 110 -0.01 -8.29 14.26
C PRO A 110 0.90 -9.39 13.68
N LEU A 111 2.15 -9.03 13.35
CA LEU A 111 3.12 -9.87 12.68
C LEU A 111 4.23 -10.29 13.64
N ARG A 112 4.76 -11.49 13.45
CA ARG A 112 5.91 -11.97 14.24
C ARG A 112 7.16 -11.14 13.89
N PRO A 113 7.98 -10.71 14.87
CA PRO A 113 9.25 -10.05 14.59
C PRO A 113 10.15 -10.91 13.69
N GLY A 114 10.77 -10.27 12.69
CA GLY A 114 11.68 -10.95 11.75
C GLY A 114 10.99 -11.88 10.74
N ALA A 115 9.67 -11.75 10.54
CA ALA A 115 8.93 -12.58 9.58
C ALA A 115 9.15 -12.19 8.11
N PHE A 116 9.54 -10.93 7.84
CA PHE A 116 9.70 -10.40 6.48
C PHE A 116 11.14 -9.95 6.26
N ASP A 117 11.64 -10.13 5.04
CA ASP A 117 12.97 -9.68 4.59
C ASP A 117 13.01 -8.16 4.39
N GLY A 118 11.84 -7.57 4.09
CA GLY A 118 11.70 -6.13 3.86
C GLY A 118 10.24 -5.69 3.90
N ALA A 119 10.03 -4.38 4.01
CA ALA A 119 8.72 -3.76 3.92
C ALA A 119 8.77 -2.57 2.97
N ILE A 120 7.72 -2.40 2.19
CA ILE A 120 7.54 -1.31 1.23
C ILE A 120 6.22 -0.60 1.51
N SER A 121 6.13 0.68 1.18
CA SER A 121 4.88 1.43 1.23
C SER A 121 4.90 2.51 0.17
N ILE A 122 3.99 2.42 -0.80
CA ILE A 122 3.93 3.36 -1.93
C ILE A 122 2.69 4.21 -1.79
N SER A 123 2.88 5.49 -1.50
CA SER A 123 1.81 6.48 -1.40
C SER A 123 0.76 6.18 -0.32
N ALA A 124 1.16 5.58 0.82
CA ALA A 124 0.24 5.25 1.92
C ALA A 124 0.59 5.86 3.30
N VAL A 125 1.86 5.83 3.73
CA VAL A 125 2.24 6.25 5.11
C VAL A 125 1.84 7.67 5.50
N GLN A 126 1.65 8.59 4.53
CA GLN A 126 1.18 9.94 4.82
C GLN A 126 -0.21 9.99 5.47
N TRP A 127 -1.03 8.95 5.29
CA TRP A 127 -2.34 8.82 5.93
C TRP A 127 -2.25 8.66 7.45
N LEU A 128 -1.14 8.11 7.97
CA LEU A 128 -0.89 8.01 9.42
C LEU A 128 -0.74 9.38 10.09
N CYS A 129 -0.46 10.42 9.31
CA CYS A 129 -0.37 11.79 9.80
C CYS A 129 -1.75 12.43 10.06
N ASN A 130 -2.85 11.76 9.69
CA ASN A 130 -4.20 12.29 9.81
C ASN A 130 -4.97 11.70 11.01
N ALA A 131 -5.73 12.54 11.70
CA ALA A 131 -6.49 12.16 12.90
C ALA A 131 -7.99 12.07 12.61
N ASP A 132 -8.36 11.06 11.83
CA ASP A 132 -9.72 10.88 11.32
C ASP A 132 -10.73 10.31 12.33
N LYS A 133 -10.27 9.61 13.37
CA LYS A 133 -11.13 9.03 14.43
C LYS A 133 -10.71 9.52 15.81
N LYS A 134 -11.66 9.58 16.75
CA LYS A 134 -11.36 9.87 18.17
C LYS A 134 -10.41 8.80 18.72
N GLY A 135 -9.24 9.22 19.19
CA GLY A 135 -8.19 8.31 19.67
C GLY A 135 -7.02 8.10 18.70
N HIS A 136 -7.11 8.60 17.47
CA HIS A 136 -5.93 8.69 16.60
C HIS A 136 -4.93 9.68 17.19
N GLU A 137 -3.72 9.19 17.48
CA GLU A 137 -2.59 10.02 17.89
C GLU A 137 -1.48 9.91 16.83
N PRO A 138 -1.53 10.70 15.74
CA PRO A 138 -0.51 10.65 14.67
C PRO A 138 0.93 10.78 15.15
N ARG A 139 1.14 11.46 16.30
CA ARG A 139 2.46 11.59 16.93
C ARG A 139 3.02 10.29 17.49
N LEU A 140 2.17 9.32 17.82
CA LEU A 140 2.58 8.00 18.30
C LEU A 140 2.84 7.03 17.15
N ALA A 141 2.20 7.19 16.00
CA ALA A 141 2.39 6.34 14.83
C ALA A 141 3.79 6.47 14.19
N ALA A 142 4.56 7.51 14.54
CA ALA A 142 5.90 7.78 14.03
C ALA A 142 7.04 7.43 15.02
N ARG A 143 6.73 6.75 16.13
CA ARG A 143 7.70 6.31 17.15
C ARG A 143 8.01 4.83 17.02
#